data_AF-A0AAD8X5J1-F1
#
_entry.id   AF-A0AAD8X5J1-F1
#
_cell.length_a   1.000
_cell.length_b   1.000
_cell.length_c   1.000
_cell.angle_alpha   90.00
_cell.angle_beta   90.00
_cell.angle_gamma   90.00
#
_symmetry.space_group_name_H-M   'P 1'
#
loop_
_entity.id
_entity.type
_entity.pdbx_description
1 polymer ?
#
loop_
_entity_poly.entity_id
_entity_poly.type
_entity_poly.pdbx_seq_one_letter_code
_entity_poly.pdbx_strand_id
1 'polypeptide(L)'
;MASGSALGPAARQAEDAVMARLRACATFRDLLRVHAHVVLLSLSHSSYLATHIVHLCNAHARAAHAARVFAHVRHPNLHLHNAMIKLYAQNHLHRDAVTVYIRMLRCRPFPSGGFAGDRFTYPFLLKACGGLTALELGRQVHAHVVRSGCDANAIVQNSMIEMYTRAGDLSLARKVFDGMVERDAVSWNTVISAHARLGQMRKARALFNSMPEKTIVSWTALVSGYTAAGDFSGAVEAFRSMQMEGFEPDDVSIVAVLPACAQLGSLELGRWIYAYCNRRRMLGKTYVCNALMEMYAKCGCIDQALQLFDGMAEKDVISWSTMIGGLAAHGRAREAVRLFVEMEREGKVKPNGITFVGLLSACSHAGLLDQGLDYFDRMKDMYGIEPGVEHYGCVVDLLGRSGKIGRALDLIHDMPVPADAKIWGSMLSACRSHGDVDTAVLAAERLVELEPDDVGNLVMLANVYAAARRWGDVASTRKVIRSRSMKKTPGCSLIEVDNVVQEFVAGEDLKPEFGILFGVLDILASQLADEDVDSCDSDCVVDAQMSGH
;
A
#
# COMPACT_ATOMS: atom_id res chain seq x y z
N MET A 1 -57.66 2.64 10.35
CA MET A 1 -58.38 3.52 9.40
C MET A 1 -57.36 4.33 8.61
N ALA A 2 -57.55 4.42 7.29
CA ALA A 2 -56.82 5.22 6.28
C ALA A 2 -55.34 4.89 6.01
N SER A 3 -55.11 3.71 5.43
CA SER A 3 -53.93 3.41 4.60
C SER A 3 -54.04 4.11 3.24
N GLY A 4 -53.02 4.87 2.86
CA GLY A 4 -52.80 5.37 1.51
C GLY A 4 -53.42 6.73 1.22
N SER A 5 -52.67 7.81 1.48
CA SER A 5 -52.91 9.08 0.79
C SER A 5 -52.57 8.85 -0.69
N ALA A 6 -53.56 8.48 -1.49
CA ALA A 6 -53.45 8.54 -2.94
C ALA A 6 -53.20 10.02 -3.28
N LEU A 7 -51.96 10.35 -3.62
CA LEU A 7 -51.61 11.61 -4.29
C LEU A 7 -52.62 11.82 -5.42
N GLY A 8 -53.27 12.99 -5.44
CA GLY A 8 -54.20 13.34 -6.51
C GLY A 8 -53.53 13.20 -7.89
N PRO A 9 -54.28 12.91 -8.96
CA PRO A 9 -53.72 12.65 -10.29
C PRO A 9 -52.77 13.76 -10.79
N ALA A 10 -53.04 15.02 -10.45
CA ALA A 10 -52.17 16.15 -10.76
C ALA A 10 -50.79 16.10 -10.06
N ALA A 11 -50.74 15.62 -8.81
CA ALA A 11 -49.49 15.50 -8.06
C ALA A 11 -48.62 14.34 -8.59
N ARG A 12 -49.24 13.22 -9.00
CA ARG A 12 -48.53 12.12 -9.68
C ARG A 12 -47.96 12.55 -11.03
N GLN A 13 -48.73 13.30 -11.82
CA GLN A 13 -48.25 13.83 -13.10
C GLN A 13 -47.08 14.80 -12.92
N ALA A 14 -47.11 15.62 -11.87
CA ALA A 14 -45.98 16.49 -11.51
C ALA A 14 -44.75 15.70 -11.05
N GLU A 15 -44.92 14.63 -10.25
CA GLU A 15 -43.83 13.73 -9.87
C GLU A 15 -43.20 13.04 -11.09
N ASP A 16 -44.01 12.54 -12.02
CA ASP A 16 -43.52 11.87 -13.24
C ASP A 16 -42.73 12.84 -14.15
N ALA A 17 -43.23 14.07 -14.31
CA ALA A 17 -42.54 15.11 -15.08
C ALA A 17 -41.18 15.49 -14.46
N VAL A 18 -41.12 15.60 -13.12
CA VAL A 18 -39.86 15.84 -12.40
C VAL A 18 -38.93 14.63 -12.49
N MET A 19 -39.47 13.41 -12.44
CA MET A 19 -38.69 12.18 -12.56
C MET A 19 -38.02 12.06 -13.93
N ALA A 20 -38.72 12.44 -15.01
CA ALA A 20 -38.12 12.49 -16.35
C ALA A 20 -36.89 13.43 -16.39
N ARG A 21 -36.98 14.59 -15.72
CA ARG A 21 -35.86 15.54 -15.61
C ARG A 21 -34.72 15.01 -14.74
N LEU A 22 -35.02 14.33 -13.63
CA LEU A 22 -34.01 13.68 -12.79
C LEU A 22 -33.24 12.59 -13.54
N ARG A 23 -33.91 11.82 -14.42
CA ARG A 23 -33.25 10.80 -15.26
C ARG A 23 -32.31 11.42 -16.31
N ALA A 24 -32.55 12.66 -16.72
CA ALA A 24 -31.72 13.39 -17.67
C ALA A 24 -30.56 14.17 -17.02
N CYS A 25 -30.42 14.15 -15.69
CA CYS A 25 -29.35 14.84 -14.99
C CYS A 25 -27.99 14.18 -15.23
N ALA A 26 -27.07 14.89 -15.88
CA ALA A 26 -25.68 14.44 -16.09
C ALA A 26 -24.71 15.00 -15.03
N THR A 27 -25.00 16.21 -14.50
CA THR A 27 -24.13 16.88 -13.54
C THR A 27 -24.81 17.13 -12.20
N PHE A 28 -24.00 17.29 -11.15
CA PHE A 28 -24.50 17.70 -9.83
C PHE A 28 -25.18 19.08 -9.88
N ARG A 29 -24.78 19.98 -10.79
CA ARG A 29 -25.42 21.30 -10.95
C ARG A 29 -26.83 21.16 -11.52
N ASP A 30 -27.06 20.22 -12.42
CA ASP A 30 -28.39 19.92 -12.95
C ASP A 30 -29.28 19.32 -11.88
N LEU A 31 -28.73 18.42 -11.06
CA LEU A 31 -29.43 17.88 -9.90
C LEU A 31 -29.90 18.99 -8.94
N LEU A 32 -29.04 19.97 -8.63
CA LEU A 32 -29.43 21.09 -7.76
C LEU A 32 -30.57 21.92 -8.36
N ARG A 33 -30.58 22.14 -9.68
CA ARG A 33 -31.66 22.85 -10.37
C ARG A 33 -32.98 22.08 -10.31
N VAL A 34 -32.94 20.77 -10.57
CA VAL A 34 -34.14 19.92 -10.51
C VAL A 34 -34.64 19.77 -9.08
N HIS A 35 -33.75 19.64 -8.10
CA HIS A 35 -34.12 19.59 -6.68
C HIS A 35 -34.72 20.93 -6.20
N ALA A 36 -34.21 22.08 -6.63
CA ALA A 36 -34.85 23.37 -6.35
C ALA A 36 -36.29 23.42 -6.90
N HIS A 37 -36.51 22.86 -8.09
CA HIS A 37 -37.85 22.75 -8.67
C HIS A 37 -38.77 21.81 -7.87
N VAL A 38 -38.25 20.69 -7.34
CA VAL A 38 -38.98 19.79 -6.41
C VAL A 38 -39.44 20.55 -5.16
N VAL A 39 -38.59 21.41 -4.60
CA VAL A 39 -38.91 22.23 -3.43
C VAL A 39 -40.00 23.26 -3.76
N LEU A 40 -39.89 23.95 -4.90
CA LEU A 40 -40.89 24.93 -5.35
C LEU A 40 -42.27 24.30 -5.58
N LEU A 41 -42.30 23.07 -6.10
CA LEU A 41 -43.55 22.31 -6.31
C LEU A 41 -44.10 21.68 -5.03
N SER A 42 -43.48 21.91 -3.86
CA SER A 42 -43.84 21.29 -2.57
C SER A 42 -43.83 19.76 -2.59
N LEU A 43 -43.01 19.16 -3.47
CA LEU A 43 -42.86 17.70 -3.63
C LEU A 43 -41.71 17.12 -2.78
N SER A 44 -41.09 17.92 -1.92
CA SER A 44 -39.93 17.54 -1.09
C SER A 44 -40.23 16.41 -0.08
N HIS A 45 -41.50 16.16 0.22
CA HIS A 45 -41.93 15.06 1.09
C HIS A 45 -42.07 13.70 0.36
N SER A 46 -41.90 13.66 -0.97
CA SER A 46 -42.03 12.43 -1.76
C SER A 46 -40.84 11.50 -1.56
N SER A 47 -41.07 10.34 -0.95
CA SER A 47 -40.03 9.30 -0.80
C SER A 47 -39.52 8.78 -2.16
N TYR A 48 -40.36 8.79 -3.20
CA TYR A 48 -40.00 8.30 -4.53
C TYR A 48 -38.97 9.20 -5.23
N LEU A 49 -39.23 10.51 -5.25
CA LEU A 49 -38.29 11.50 -5.81
C LEU A 49 -37.02 11.59 -4.96
N ALA A 50 -37.17 11.60 -3.63
CA ALA A 50 -36.03 11.63 -2.70
C ALA A 50 -35.08 10.45 -2.92
N THR A 51 -35.60 9.23 -3.13
CA THR A 51 -34.77 8.03 -3.37
C THR A 51 -33.90 8.19 -4.62
N HIS A 52 -34.46 8.72 -5.71
CA HIS A 52 -33.70 8.97 -6.94
C HIS A 52 -32.67 10.08 -6.77
N ILE A 53 -33.02 11.18 -6.08
CA ILE A 53 -32.07 12.25 -5.76
C ILE A 53 -30.90 11.70 -4.94
N VAL A 54 -31.14 10.82 -3.97
CA VAL A 54 -30.11 10.16 -3.17
C VAL A 54 -29.21 9.27 -4.03
N HIS A 55 -29.75 8.52 -4.99
CA HIS A 55 -28.95 7.73 -5.92
C HIS A 55 -28.04 8.59 -6.80
N LEU A 56 -28.52 9.73 -7.30
CA LEU A 56 -27.70 10.68 -8.06
C LEU A 56 -26.64 11.34 -7.16
N CYS A 57 -26.97 11.67 -5.91
CA CYS A 57 -25.98 12.14 -4.95
C CYS A 57 -24.88 11.11 -4.69
N ASN A 58 -25.22 9.82 -4.68
CA ASN A 58 -24.25 8.74 -4.52
C ASN A 58 -23.28 8.64 -5.70
N ALA A 59 -23.78 8.74 -6.92
CA ALA A 59 -22.95 8.75 -8.12
C ALA A 59 -21.95 9.93 -8.16
N HIS A 60 -22.29 11.05 -7.51
CA HIS A 60 -21.42 12.24 -7.42
C HIS A 60 -20.69 12.39 -6.07
N ALA A 61 -20.73 11.38 -5.19
CA ALA A 61 -20.13 11.41 -3.85
C ALA A 61 -20.56 12.61 -2.96
N ARG A 62 -21.84 13.02 -3.05
CA ARG A 62 -22.41 14.19 -2.32
C ARG A 62 -23.28 13.78 -1.13
N ALA A 63 -22.69 13.09 -0.16
CA ALA A 63 -23.43 12.54 0.98
C ALA A 63 -24.17 13.61 1.83
N ALA A 64 -23.56 14.78 2.03
CA ALA A 64 -24.17 15.88 2.79
C ALA A 64 -25.44 16.46 2.14
N HIS A 65 -25.54 16.44 0.80
CA HIS A 65 -26.75 16.89 0.12
C HIS A 65 -27.88 15.88 0.26
N ALA A 66 -27.58 14.59 0.09
CA ALA A 66 -28.54 13.52 0.32
C ALA A 66 -29.06 13.48 1.77
N ALA A 67 -28.20 13.74 2.76
CA ALA A 67 -28.61 13.85 4.16
C ALA A 67 -29.68 14.94 4.37
N ARG A 68 -29.52 16.10 3.71
CA ARG A 68 -30.51 17.19 3.73
C ARG A 68 -31.82 16.75 3.08
N VAL A 69 -31.77 16.12 1.91
CA VAL A 69 -32.97 15.59 1.22
C VAL A 69 -33.73 14.63 2.12
N PHE A 70 -33.02 13.70 2.76
CA PHE A 70 -33.60 12.72 3.67
C PHE A 70 -34.27 13.36 4.90
N ALA A 71 -33.67 14.42 5.45
CA ALA A 71 -34.22 15.15 6.60
C ALA A 71 -35.56 15.85 6.29
N HIS A 72 -35.83 16.21 5.03
CA HIS A 72 -37.09 16.87 4.64
C HIS A 72 -38.25 15.89 4.44
N VAL A 73 -38.00 14.58 4.32
CA VAL A 73 -39.05 13.57 4.15
C VAL A 73 -39.61 13.17 5.52
N ARG A 74 -40.89 13.47 5.77
CA ARG A 74 -41.56 13.21 7.06
C ARG A 74 -41.72 11.71 7.35
N HIS A 75 -42.03 10.92 6.33
CA HIS A 75 -42.22 9.46 6.45
C HIS A 75 -41.40 8.73 5.38
N PRO A 76 -40.08 8.54 5.61
CA PRO A 76 -39.23 7.83 4.67
C PRO A 76 -39.62 6.34 4.57
N ASN A 77 -39.81 5.83 3.36
CA ASN A 77 -40.06 4.40 3.14
C ASN A 77 -38.77 3.56 3.21
N LEU A 78 -38.90 2.22 3.12
CA LEU A 78 -37.77 1.29 3.15
C LEU A 78 -36.73 1.58 2.03
N HIS A 79 -37.20 1.88 0.82
CA HIS A 79 -36.32 2.17 -0.32
C HIS A 79 -35.43 3.40 -0.09
N LEU A 80 -35.98 4.46 0.51
CA LEU A 80 -35.23 5.67 0.82
C LEU A 80 -34.18 5.42 1.92
N HIS A 81 -34.52 4.64 2.96
CA HIS A 81 -33.54 4.22 3.97
C HIS A 81 -32.42 3.36 3.35
N ASN A 82 -32.77 2.39 2.51
CA ASN A 82 -31.80 1.54 1.80
C ASN A 82 -30.86 2.37 0.92
N ALA A 83 -31.38 3.38 0.20
CA ALA A 83 -30.59 4.28 -0.61
C ALA A 83 -29.60 5.11 0.24
N MET A 84 -30.02 5.59 1.43
CA MET A 84 -29.15 6.31 2.36
C MET A 84 -28.08 5.40 2.99
N ILE A 85 -28.43 4.18 3.41
CA ILE A 85 -27.48 3.21 3.96
C ILE A 85 -26.43 2.86 2.90
N LYS A 86 -26.85 2.61 1.66
CA LYS A 86 -25.96 2.35 0.51
C LYS A 86 -25.01 3.53 0.27
N LEU A 87 -25.55 4.75 0.18
CA LEU A 87 -24.78 5.98 -0.01
C LEU A 87 -23.70 6.12 1.08
N TYR A 88 -24.08 6.06 2.35
CA TYR A 88 -23.14 6.23 3.45
C TYR A 88 -22.08 5.13 3.50
N ALA A 89 -22.46 3.87 3.27
CA ALA A 89 -21.53 2.74 3.23
C ALA A 89 -20.52 2.83 2.06
N GLN A 90 -20.92 3.37 0.90
CA GLN A 90 -20.04 3.56 -0.26
C GLN A 90 -19.13 4.78 -0.13
N ASN A 91 -19.54 5.82 0.61
CA ASN A 91 -18.75 7.03 0.85
C ASN A 91 -17.92 6.96 2.15
N HIS A 92 -17.67 5.76 2.69
CA HIS A 92 -16.90 5.53 3.93
C HIS A 92 -17.46 6.20 5.21
N LEU A 93 -18.71 6.67 5.18
CA LEU A 93 -19.42 7.25 6.31
C LEU A 93 -20.15 6.17 7.11
N HIS A 94 -19.39 5.21 7.62
CA HIS A 94 -19.94 3.97 8.16
C HIS A 94 -20.82 4.18 9.42
N ARG A 95 -20.48 5.15 10.29
CA ARG A 95 -21.30 5.48 11.47
C ARG A 95 -22.69 6.02 11.09
N ASP A 96 -22.77 6.82 10.04
CA ASP A 96 -24.03 7.39 9.56
C ASP A 96 -24.94 6.32 8.97
N ALA A 97 -24.37 5.35 8.23
CA ALA A 97 -25.11 4.20 7.72
C ALA A 97 -25.81 3.41 8.85
N VAL A 98 -25.08 3.15 9.95
CA VAL A 98 -25.63 2.48 11.14
C VAL A 98 -26.69 3.34 11.81
N THR A 99 -26.47 4.65 11.91
CA THR A 99 -27.43 5.60 12.50
C THR A 99 -28.76 5.63 11.73
N VAL A 100 -28.73 5.61 10.40
CA VAL A 100 -29.94 5.52 9.57
C VAL A 100 -30.68 4.21 9.83
N TYR A 101 -29.97 3.10 9.99
CA TYR A 101 -30.60 1.81 10.31
C TYR A 101 -31.24 1.81 11.70
N ILE A 102 -30.59 2.40 12.71
CA ILE A 102 -31.17 2.56 14.06
C ILE A 102 -32.46 3.41 13.99
N ARG A 103 -32.45 4.49 13.20
CA ARG A 103 -33.66 5.31 12.98
C ARG A 103 -34.78 4.49 12.33
N MET A 104 -34.44 3.67 11.34
CA MET A 104 -35.38 2.77 10.67
C MET A 104 -36.00 1.74 11.62
N LEU A 105 -35.23 1.21 12.58
CA LEU A 105 -35.73 0.29 13.61
C LEU A 105 -36.74 0.96 14.57
N ARG A 106 -36.60 2.26 14.82
CA ARG A 106 -37.43 3.02 15.76
C ARG A 106 -38.79 3.46 15.19
N CYS A 107 -38.96 3.51 13.87
CA CYS A 107 -40.18 4.04 13.21
C CYS A 107 -41.33 3.03 12.95
N ARG A 108 -41.51 1.98 13.78
CA ARG A 108 -42.57 0.93 13.59
C ARG A 108 -44.01 1.50 13.78
N PRO A 109 -45.05 0.98 13.08
CA PRO A 109 -45.21 -0.41 12.61
C PRO A 109 -45.46 -0.58 11.10
N PHE A 110 -44.81 -1.59 10.48
CA PHE A 110 -45.16 -2.06 9.14
C PHE A 110 -46.42 -2.96 9.20
N PRO A 111 -47.34 -2.90 8.21
CA PRO A 111 -48.67 -3.54 8.30
C PRO A 111 -48.73 -5.06 8.23
N SER A 112 -47.60 -5.77 8.13
CA SER A 112 -47.61 -7.22 7.89
C SER A 112 -46.33 -7.88 8.37
N GLY A 113 -46.11 -7.95 9.69
CA GLY A 113 -45.10 -8.84 10.30
C GLY A 113 -43.64 -8.69 9.84
N GLY A 114 -43.33 -7.68 9.02
CA GLY A 114 -42.07 -7.56 8.31
C GLY A 114 -40.93 -7.16 9.25
N PHE A 115 -39.81 -7.85 9.12
CA PHE A 115 -38.54 -7.45 9.73
C PHE A 115 -38.04 -6.15 9.11
N ALA A 116 -37.25 -5.38 9.86
CA ALA A 116 -36.92 -4.03 9.44
C ALA A 116 -36.10 -4.00 8.16
N GLY A 117 -35.04 -4.79 8.04
CA GLY A 117 -34.20 -4.83 6.84
C GLY A 117 -34.60 -5.92 5.85
N ASP A 118 -34.15 -5.75 4.61
CA ASP A 118 -34.28 -6.73 3.53
C ASP A 118 -32.91 -7.07 2.92
N ARG A 119 -32.92 -7.92 1.87
CA ARG A 119 -31.71 -8.30 1.11
C ARG A 119 -30.96 -7.11 0.48
N PHE A 120 -31.56 -5.91 0.41
CA PHE A 120 -30.92 -4.69 -0.07
C PHE A 120 -30.38 -3.82 1.07
N THR A 121 -30.91 -3.96 2.30
CA THR A 121 -30.41 -3.27 3.50
C THR A 121 -29.10 -3.88 4.01
N TYR A 122 -29.09 -5.19 4.22
CA TYR A 122 -28.05 -5.86 5.00
C TYR A 122 -26.65 -5.84 4.38
N PRO A 123 -26.45 -6.00 3.05
CA PRO A 123 -25.11 -5.97 2.46
C PRO A 123 -24.34 -4.67 2.76
N PHE A 124 -25.00 -3.53 2.63
CA PHE A 124 -24.38 -2.22 2.87
C PHE A 124 -24.23 -1.92 4.36
N LEU A 125 -25.15 -2.39 5.20
CA LEU A 125 -25.04 -2.27 6.65
C LEU A 125 -23.89 -3.12 7.20
N LEU A 126 -23.73 -4.35 6.72
CA LEU A 126 -22.61 -5.23 7.06
C LEU A 126 -21.28 -4.66 6.56
N LYS A 127 -21.24 -4.07 5.35
CA LYS A 127 -20.09 -3.30 4.87
C LYS A 127 -19.73 -2.16 5.83
N ALA A 128 -20.71 -1.42 6.34
CA ALA A 128 -20.47 -0.38 7.33
C ALA A 128 -19.92 -0.94 8.65
N CYS A 129 -20.46 -2.05 9.14
CA CYS A 129 -19.95 -2.72 10.35
C CYS A 129 -18.49 -3.19 10.18
N GLY A 130 -18.15 -3.77 9.02
CA GLY A 130 -16.78 -4.19 8.69
C GLY A 130 -15.83 -3.02 8.48
N GLY A 131 -16.31 -1.88 7.96
CA GLY A 131 -15.54 -0.64 7.85
C GLY A 131 -15.25 0.01 9.22
N LEU A 132 -16.13 -0.18 10.20
CA LEU A 132 -15.94 0.25 11.59
C LEU A 132 -15.16 -0.75 12.44
N THR A 133 -14.81 -1.91 11.88
CA THR A 133 -14.24 -3.07 12.60
C THR A 133 -15.02 -3.43 13.89
N ALA A 134 -16.34 -3.18 13.89
CA ALA A 134 -17.20 -3.30 15.05
C ALA A 134 -17.85 -4.70 15.11
N LEU A 135 -17.13 -5.68 15.67
CA LEU A 135 -17.56 -7.09 15.71
C LEU A 135 -18.93 -7.29 16.37
N GLU A 136 -19.16 -6.65 17.52
CA GLU A 136 -20.42 -6.80 18.28
C GLU A 136 -21.62 -6.23 17.52
N LEU A 137 -21.44 -5.10 16.85
CA LEU A 137 -22.47 -4.54 15.98
C LEU A 137 -22.74 -5.49 14.79
N GLY A 138 -21.69 -6.04 14.19
CA GLY A 138 -21.79 -7.05 13.14
C GLY A 138 -22.59 -8.28 13.57
N ARG A 139 -22.38 -8.79 14.79
CA ARG A 139 -23.13 -9.91 15.37
C ARG A 139 -24.60 -9.56 15.58
N GLN A 140 -24.92 -8.35 16.04
CA GLN A 140 -26.31 -7.89 16.16
C GLN A 140 -27.01 -7.83 14.79
N VAL A 141 -26.32 -7.28 13.78
CA VAL A 141 -26.84 -7.22 12.41
C VAL A 141 -27.02 -8.61 11.81
N HIS A 142 -26.09 -9.53 12.03
CA HIS A 142 -26.25 -10.94 11.63
C HIS A 142 -27.49 -11.58 12.30
N ALA A 143 -27.72 -11.33 13.59
CA ALA A 143 -28.95 -11.80 14.24
C ALA A 143 -30.23 -11.19 13.64
N HIS A 144 -30.16 -9.97 13.08
CA HIS A 144 -31.26 -9.39 12.32
C HIS A 144 -31.43 -10.03 10.94
N VAL A 145 -30.33 -10.38 10.26
CA VAL A 145 -30.34 -11.12 8.97
C VAL A 145 -31.09 -12.45 9.14
N VAL A 146 -30.71 -13.25 10.13
CA VAL A 146 -31.35 -14.55 10.43
C VAL A 146 -32.83 -14.35 10.74
N ARG A 147 -33.17 -13.40 11.62
CA ARG A 147 -34.58 -13.13 11.95
C ARG A 147 -35.39 -12.70 10.72
N SER A 148 -34.80 -11.93 9.80
CA SER A 148 -35.47 -11.48 8.58
C SER A 148 -35.65 -12.54 7.49
N GLY A 149 -35.08 -13.73 7.66
CA GLY A 149 -35.05 -14.78 6.63
C GLY A 149 -34.16 -14.43 5.42
N CYS A 150 -33.25 -13.47 5.57
CA CYS A 150 -32.29 -13.09 4.53
C CYS A 150 -30.97 -13.89 4.61
N ASP A 151 -30.86 -14.83 5.54
CA ASP A 151 -29.66 -15.64 5.81
C ASP A 151 -29.34 -16.65 4.71
N ALA A 152 -30.34 -17.06 3.91
CA ALA A 152 -30.13 -17.91 2.73
C ALA A 152 -29.68 -17.13 1.48
N ASN A 153 -29.62 -15.79 1.53
CA ASN A 153 -29.23 -14.99 0.37
C ASN A 153 -27.71 -14.90 0.23
N ALA A 154 -27.14 -15.42 -0.87
CA ALA A 154 -25.70 -15.44 -1.12
C ALA A 154 -25.03 -14.05 -1.03
N ILE A 155 -25.68 -12.98 -1.50
CA ILE A 155 -25.12 -11.62 -1.42
C ILE A 155 -24.98 -11.17 0.04
N VAL A 156 -25.98 -11.49 0.87
CA VAL A 156 -25.94 -11.19 2.31
C VAL A 156 -24.88 -12.05 3.00
N GLN A 157 -24.79 -13.34 2.69
CA GLN A 157 -23.76 -14.24 3.20
C GLN A 157 -22.34 -13.77 2.86
N ASN A 158 -22.09 -13.39 1.60
CA ASN A 158 -20.81 -12.82 1.16
C ASN A 158 -20.47 -11.54 1.92
N SER A 159 -21.47 -10.68 2.16
CA SER A 159 -21.29 -9.46 2.97
C SER A 159 -21.01 -9.77 4.45
N MET A 160 -21.56 -10.85 4.99
CA MET A 160 -21.27 -11.31 6.35
C MET A 160 -19.83 -11.86 6.47
N ILE A 161 -19.38 -12.65 5.48
CA ILE A 161 -18.02 -13.17 5.43
C ILE A 161 -17.02 -12.00 5.41
N GLU A 162 -17.22 -11.00 4.54
CA GLU A 162 -16.34 -9.83 4.48
C GLU A 162 -16.38 -9.02 5.79
N MET A 163 -17.57 -8.82 6.37
CA MET A 163 -17.71 -8.12 7.65
C MET A 163 -16.93 -8.82 8.77
N TYR A 164 -17.13 -10.12 8.96
CA TYR A 164 -16.42 -10.89 9.98
C TYR A 164 -14.92 -10.93 9.75
N THR A 165 -14.49 -11.04 8.50
CA THR A 165 -13.09 -11.00 8.12
C THR A 165 -12.46 -9.67 8.51
N ARG A 166 -13.09 -8.54 8.16
CA ARG A 166 -12.59 -7.20 8.51
C ARG A 166 -12.62 -6.91 10.01
N ALA A 167 -13.60 -7.48 10.72
CA ALA A 167 -13.71 -7.38 12.17
C ALA A 167 -12.76 -8.34 12.92
N GLY A 168 -11.97 -9.15 12.22
CA GLY A 168 -10.95 -10.04 12.79
C GLY A 168 -11.43 -11.42 13.24
N ASP A 169 -12.71 -11.76 13.07
CA ASP A 169 -13.27 -13.07 13.46
C ASP A 169 -13.39 -14.01 12.26
N LEU A 170 -12.25 -14.54 11.80
CA LEU A 170 -12.23 -15.51 10.70
C LEU A 170 -12.98 -16.80 11.04
N SER A 171 -13.14 -17.12 12.31
CA SER A 171 -13.86 -18.33 12.73
C SER A 171 -15.35 -18.25 12.37
N LEU A 172 -15.97 -17.08 12.61
CA LEU A 172 -17.35 -16.83 12.22
C LEU A 172 -17.47 -16.64 10.70
N ALA A 173 -16.52 -15.95 10.05
CA ALA A 173 -16.49 -15.87 8.60
C ALA A 173 -16.48 -17.26 7.96
N ARG A 174 -15.68 -18.18 8.52
CA ARG A 174 -15.58 -19.56 8.06
C ARG A 174 -16.86 -20.34 8.28
N LYS A 175 -17.50 -20.21 9.44
CA LYS A 175 -18.79 -20.87 9.73
C LYS A 175 -19.89 -20.40 8.77
N VAL A 176 -19.94 -19.11 8.43
CA VAL A 176 -20.89 -18.59 7.43
C VAL A 176 -20.61 -19.22 6.07
N PHE A 177 -19.35 -19.25 5.64
CA PHE A 177 -18.94 -19.87 4.38
C PHE A 177 -19.24 -21.38 4.30
N ASP A 178 -18.95 -22.13 5.36
CA ASP A 178 -19.22 -23.56 5.42
C ASP A 178 -20.74 -23.85 5.46
N GLY A 179 -21.55 -22.93 5.98
CA GLY A 179 -23.01 -23.03 5.99
C GLY A 179 -23.71 -22.64 4.68
N MET A 180 -23.01 -22.10 3.68
CA MET A 180 -23.60 -21.73 2.39
C MET A 180 -24.00 -22.99 1.61
N VAL A 181 -25.24 -23.01 1.11
CA VAL A 181 -25.77 -24.11 0.26
C VAL A 181 -25.06 -24.11 -1.09
N GLU A 182 -24.95 -22.95 -1.72
CA GLU A 182 -24.22 -22.73 -2.97
C GLU A 182 -23.16 -21.66 -2.74
N ARG A 183 -21.91 -21.97 -3.10
CA ARG A 183 -20.77 -21.08 -2.95
C ARG A 183 -20.40 -20.55 -4.33
N ASP A 184 -20.66 -19.27 -4.56
CA ASP A 184 -20.25 -18.58 -5.79
C ASP A 184 -18.76 -18.20 -5.75
N ALA A 185 -18.21 -17.78 -6.90
CA ALA A 185 -16.82 -17.37 -6.98
C ALA A 185 -16.47 -16.23 -6.01
N VAL A 186 -17.42 -15.35 -5.69
CA VAL A 186 -17.24 -14.25 -4.74
C VAL A 186 -16.99 -14.80 -3.33
N SER A 187 -17.81 -15.74 -2.86
CA SER A 187 -17.66 -16.36 -1.53
C SER A 187 -16.28 -17.01 -1.35
N TRP A 188 -15.82 -17.76 -2.35
CA TRP A 188 -14.48 -18.38 -2.38
C TRP A 188 -13.37 -17.34 -2.35
N ASN A 189 -13.43 -16.34 -3.23
CA ASN A 189 -12.41 -15.30 -3.34
C ASN A 189 -12.29 -14.48 -2.05
N THR A 190 -13.40 -14.18 -1.38
CA THR A 190 -13.41 -13.45 -0.10
C THR A 190 -12.65 -14.23 0.97
N VAL A 191 -12.91 -15.53 1.13
CA VAL A 191 -12.24 -16.35 2.17
C VAL A 191 -10.77 -16.64 1.82
N ILE A 192 -10.44 -16.84 0.55
CA ILE A 192 -9.04 -16.99 0.09
C ILE A 192 -8.25 -15.71 0.40
N SER A 193 -8.78 -14.54 0.00
CA SER A 193 -8.16 -13.24 0.28
C SER A 193 -8.06 -12.95 1.78
N ALA A 194 -9.06 -13.39 2.57
CA ALA A 194 -9.04 -13.28 4.02
C ALA A 194 -7.84 -14.01 4.64
N HIS A 195 -7.65 -15.28 4.30
CA HIS A 195 -6.52 -16.06 4.81
C HIS A 195 -5.18 -15.52 4.31
N ALA A 196 -5.11 -15.07 3.05
CA ALA A 196 -3.92 -14.49 2.46
C ALA A 196 -3.44 -13.23 3.21
N ARG A 197 -4.35 -12.28 3.48
CA ARG A 197 -4.04 -11.05 4.24
C ARG A 197 -3.53 -11.31 5.66
N LEU A 198 -3.85 -12.46 6.24
CA LEU A 198 -3.37 -12.87 7.57
C LEU A 198 -2.11 -13.73 7.51
N GLY A 199 -1.45 -13.81 6.36
CA GLY A 199 -0.25 -14.64 6.16
C GLY A 199 -0.52 -16.14 6.21
N GLN A 200 -1.78 -16.59 6.23
CA GLN A 200 -2.15 -18.00 6.30
C GLN A 200 -2.16 -18.63 4.90
N MET A 201 -1.07 -18.46 4.14
CA MET A 201 -1.01 -18.83 2.70
C MET A 201 -1.26 -20.31 2.45
N ARG A 202 -0.86 -21.20 3.35
CA ARG A 202 -1.19 -22.64 3.25
C ARG A 202 -2.70 -22.91 3.22
N LYS A 203 -3.47 -22.22 4.07
CA LYS A 203 -4.93 -22.35 4.11
C LYS A 203 -5.57 -21.70 2.89
N ALA A 204 -5.08 -20.53 2.47
CA ALA A 204 -5.53 -19.85 1.26
C ALA A 204 -5.36 -20.76 0.02
N ARG A 205 -4.18 -21.39 -0.13
CA ARG A 205 -3.89 -22.33 -1.21
C ARG A 205 -4.76 -23.60 -1.15
N ALA A 206 -4.97 -24.16 0.03
CA ALA A 206 -5.86 -25.31 0.20
C ALA A 206 -7.30 -24.99 -0.25
N LEU A 207 -7.80 -23.80 0.09
CA LEU A 207 -9.12 -23.35 -0.33
C LEU A 207 -9.23 -23.10 -1.82
N PHE A 208 -8.22 -22.44 -2.38
CA PHE A 208 -8.10 -22.26 -3.81
C PHE A 208 -8.13 -23.57 -4.58
N ASN A 209 -7.41 -24.60 -4.09
CA ASN A 209 -7.41 -25.92 -4.72
C ASN A 209 -8.77 -26.61 -4.61
N SER A 210 -9.53 -26.39 -3.54
CA SER A 210 -10.88 -26.93 -3.35
C SER A 210 -11.99 -26.18 -4.10
N MET A 211 -11.67 -25.04 -4.73
CA MET A 211 -12.63 -24.26 -5.50
C MET A 211 -13.03 -25.04 -6.77
N PRO A 212 -14.33 -25.31 -6.99
CA PRO A 212 -14.78 -26.11 -8.14
C PRO A 212 -14.44 -25.47 -9.49
N GLU A 213 -14.67 -24.17 -9.60
CA GLU A 213 -14.39 -23.38 -10.80
C GLU A 213 -13.47 -22.22 -10.43
N LYS A 214 -12.23 -22.26 -10.93
CA LYS A 214 -11.27 -21.17 -10.74
C LYS A 214 -11.59 -20.03 -11.70
N THR A 215 -11.32 -18.82 -11.25
CA THR A 215 -11.51 -17.57 -12.02
C THR A 215 -10.22 -16.75 -12.03
N ILE A 216 -10.10 -15.81 -12.96
CA ILE A 216 -9.00 -14.83 -12.97
C ILE A 216 -8.86 -14.12 -11.62
N VAL A 217 -9.99 -13.79 -10.99
CA VAL A 217 -10.02 -13.13 -9.68
C VAL A 217 -9.47 -14.04 -8.57
N SER A 218 -9.75 -15.34 -8.62
CA SER A 218 -9.22 -16.30 -7.64
C SER A 218 -7.70 -16.46 -7.75
N TRP A 219 -7.17 -16.48 -8.97
CA TRP A 219 -5.73 -16.53 -9.22
C TRP A 219 -5.06 -15.23 -8.79
N THR A 220 -5.64 -14.08 -9.16
CA THR A 220 -5.15 -12.76 -8.76
C THR A 220 -5.09 -12.64 -7.24
N ALA A 221 -6.11 -13.13 -6.52
CA ALA A 221 -6.15 -13.14 -5.06
C ALA A 221 -5.02 -13.99 -4.48
N LEU A 222 -4.69 -15.12 -5.10
CA LEU A 222 -3.59 -15.99 -4.68
C LEU A 222 -2.23 -15.32 -4.91
N VAL A 223 -1.99 -14.74 -6.10
CA VAL A 223 -0.77 -13.99 -6.44
C VAL A 223 -0.59 -12.81 -5.48
N SER A 224 -1.62 -11.99 -5.32
CA SER A 224 -1.62 -10.83 -4.40
C SER A 224 -1.34 -11.25 -2.96
N GLY A 225 -1.89 -12.41 -2.56
CA GLY A 225 -1.67 -12.99 -1.25
C GLY A 225 -0.22 -13.37 -0.99
N TYR A 226 0.40 -14.08 -1.92
CA TYR A 226 1.82 -14.45 -1.84
C TYR A 226 2.72 -13.21 -1.83
N THR A 227 2.47 -12.25 -2.73
CA THR A 227 3.22 -10.98 -2.78
C THR A 227 3.12 -10.21 -1.46
N ALA A 228 1.93 -10.11 -0.87
CA ALA A 228 1.73 -9.41 0.41
C ALA A 228 2.34 -10.15 1.60
N ALA A 229 2.46 -11.48 1.53
CA ALA A 229 3.11 -12.30 2.55
C ALA A 229 4.65 -12.29 2.45
N GLY A 230 5.23 -11.66 1.41
CA GLY A 230 6.67 -11.64 1.14
C GLY A 230 7.19 -12.93 0.47
N ASP A 231 6.31 -13.85 0.10
CA ASP A 231 6.64 -15.09 -0.61
C ASP A 231 6.61 -14.82 -2.13
N PHE A 232 7.63 -14.12 -2.62
CA PHE A 232 7.66 -13.65 -4.00
C PHE A 232 7.82 -14.79 -5.01
N SER A 233 8.54 -15.86 -4.67
CA SER A 233 8.66 -17.04 -5.53
C SER A 233 7.31 -17.73 -5.69
N GLY A 234 6.57 -17.93 -4.59
CA GLY A 234 5.20 -18.45 -4.62
C GLY A 234 4.24 -17.59 -5.44
N ALA A 235 4.41 -16.27 -5.43
CA ALA A 235 3.62 -15.35 -6.25
C ALA A 235 3.87 -15.54 -7.76
N VAL A 236 5.14 -15.63 -8.17
CA VAL A 236 5.53 -15.88 -9.57
C VAL A 236 5.09 -17.27 -10.02
N GLU A 237 5.22 -18.30 -9.18
CA GLU A 237 4.75 -19.66 -9.47
C GLU A 237 3.23 -19.71 -9.65
N ALA A 238 2.47 -19.03 -8.79
CA ALA A 238 1.01 -18.93 -8.92
C ALA A 238 0.63 -18.21 -10.23
N PHE A 239 1.34 -17.15 -10.60
CA PHE A 239 1.13 -16.44 -11.86
C PHE A 239 1.44 -17.32 -13.08
N ARG A 240 2.56 -18.06 -13.08
CA ARG A 240 2.89 -19.01 -14.15
C ARG A 240 1.85 -20.13 -14.24
N SER A 241 1.39 -20.66 -13.11
CA SER A 241 0.37 -21.72 -13.06
C SER A 241 -0.97 -21.23 -13.65
N MET A 242 -1.36 -19.99 -13.34
CA MET A 242 -2.54 -19.34 -13.93
C MET A 242 -2.48 -19.34 -15.46
N GLN A 243 -1.33 -19.00 -16.04
CA GLN A 243 -1.14 -18.99 -17.49
C GLN A 243 -1.17 -20.40 -18.09
N MET A 244 -0.55 -21.38 -17.41
CA MET A 244 -0.53 -22.79 -17.84
C MET A 244 -1.92 -23.43 -17.82
N GLU A 245 -2.79 -23.01 -16.90
CA GLU A 245 -4.21 -23.41 -16.88
C GLU A 245 -5.08 -22.63 -17.89
N GLY A 246 -4.46 -21.78 -18.73
CA GLY A 246 -5.14 -21.07 -19.82
C GLY A 246 -5.85 -19.78 -19.41
N PHE A 247 -5.65 -19.29 -18.18
CA PHE A 247 -6.21 -18.01 -17.75
C PHE A 247 -5.33 -16.85 -18.25
N GLU A 248 -5.92 -15.96 -19.04
CA GLU A 248 -5.23 -14.76 -19.53
C GLU A 248 -5.12 -13.71 -18.41
N PRO A 249 -3.91 -13.24 -18.06
CA PRO A 249 -3.75 -12.17 -17.09
C PRO A 249 -4.44 -10.88 -17.49
N ASP A 250 -5.24 -10.35 -16.56
CA ASP A 250 -5.77 -8.99 -16.63
C ASP A 250 -4.80 -7.97 -15.99
N ASP A 251 -5.15 -6.70 -16.04
CA ASP A 251 -4.38 -5.59 -15.49
C ASP A 251 -4.16 -5.71 -13.99
N VAL A 252 -5.15 -6.21 -13.25
CA VAL A 252 -5.03 -6.45 -11.81
C VAL A 252 -4.03 -7.58 -11.54
N SER A 253 -4.09 -8.66 -12.32
CA SER A 253 -3.16 -9.80 -12.24
C SER A 253 -1.71 -9.35 -12.51
N ILE A 254 -1.50 -8.54 -13.55
CA ILE A 254 -0.19 -8.02 -13.90
C ILE A 254 0.37 -7.15 -12.77
N VAL A 255 -0.40 -6.19 -12.28
CA VAL A 255 0.05 -5.29 -11.22
C VAL A 255 0.33 -6.06 -9.92
N ALA A 256 -0.38 -7.16 -9.65
CA ALA A 256 -0.17 -7.98 -8.46
C ALA A 256 1.15 -8.77 -8.46
N VAL A 257 1.66 -9.17 -9.64
CA VAL A 257 2.91 -9.97 -9.75
C VAL A 257 4.16 -9.12 -9.91
N LEU A 258 4.05 -7.88 -10.43
CA LEU A 258 5.20 -7.01 -10.68
C LEU A 258 6.06 -6.72 -9.44
N PRO A 259 5.51 -6.50 -8.23
CA PRO A 259 6.33 -6.34 -7.03
C PRO A 259 7.14 -7.61 -6.70
N ALA A 260 6.60 -8.81 -6.96
CA ALA A 260 7.35 -10.04 -6.79
C ALA A 260 8.51 -10.14 -7.80
N CYS A 261 8.28 -9.74 -9.06
CA CYS A 261 9.34 -9.67 -10.07
C CYS A 261 10.45 -8.69 -9.64
N ALA A 262 10.07 -7.52 -9.13
CA ALA A 262 10.97 -6.47 -8.66
C ALA A 262 11.87 -6.96 -7.51
N GLN A 263 11.31 -7.70 -6.56
CA GLN A 263 12.03 -8.20 -5.38
C GLN A 263 12.92 -9.40 -5.69
N LEU A 264 12.50 -10.26 -6.62
CA LEU A 264 13.31 -11.40 -7.08
C LEU A 264 14.36 -11.02 -8.13
N GLY A 265 14.33 -9.79 -8.64
CA GLY A 265 15.17 -9.39 -9.77
C GLY A 265 14.79 -10.11 -11.07
N SER A 266 13.54 -10.59 -11.22
CA SER A 266 13.11 -11.39 -12.38
C SER A 266 12.82 -10.53 -13.61
N LEU A 267 13.90 -10.05 -14.23
CA LEU A 267 13.85 -9.10 -15.34
C LEU A 267 13.24 -9.72 -16.60
N GLU A 268 13.49 -11.00 -16.88
CA GLU A 268 12.98 -11.65 -18.09
C GLU A 268 11.45 -11.82 -18.04
N LEU A 269 10.92 -12.20 -16.87
CA LEU A 269 9.48 -12.19 -16.64
C LEU A 269 8.92 -10.76 -16.77
N GLY A 270 9.62 -9.75 -16.23
CA GLY A 270 9.26 -8.34 -16.39
C GLY A 270 9.16 -7.90 -17.86
N ARG A 271 10.13 -8.28 -18.70
CA ARG A 271 10.13 -8.02 -20.14
C ARG A 271 9.01 -8.74 -20.87
N TRP A 272 8.74 -9.99 -20.50
CA TRP A 272 7.60 -10.73 -21.03
C TRP A 272 6.28 -10.04 -20.68
N ILE A 273 6.10 -9.61 -19.43
CA ILE A 273 4.91 -8.89 -18.96
C ILE A 273 4.74 -7.59 -19.74
N TYR A 274 5.81 -6.81 -19.91
CA TYR A 274 5.78 -5.58 -20.71
C TYR A 274 5.28 -5.85 -22.15
N ALA A 275 5.86 -6.85 -22.82
CA ALA A 275 5.46 -7.23 -24.17
C ALA A 275 3.99 -7.70 -24.24
N TYR A 276 3.54 -8.45 -23.24
CA TYR A 276 2.15 -8.88 -23.08
C TYR A 276 1.21 -7.67 -22.93
N CYS A 277 1.54 -6.73 -22.04
CA CYS A 277 0.77 -5.50 -21.82
C CYS A 277 0.69 -4.63 -23.07
N ASN A 278 1.77 -4.53 -23.85
CA ASN A 278 1.79 -3.80 -25.11
C ASN A 278 0.80 -4.40 -26.12
N ARG A 279 0.85 -5.72 -26.33
CA ARG A 279 -0.06 -6.43 -27.26
C ARG A 279 -1.53 -6.30 -26.86
N ARG A 280 -1.81 -6.29 -25.54
CA ARG A 280 -3.17 -6.16 -24.99
C ARG A 280 -3.63 -4.71 -24.80
N ARG A 281 -2.85 -3.72 -25.24
CA ARG A 281 -3.14 -2.27 -25.10
C ARG A 281 -3.35 -1.83 -23.64
N MET A 282 -2.67 -2.49 -22.71
CA MET A 282 -2.74 -2.19 -21.27
C MET A 282 -1.84 -1.03 -20.87
N LEU A 283 -0.83 -0.71 -21.69
CA LEU A 283 0.09 0.42 -21.49
C LEU A 283 -0.59 1.80 -21.59
N GLY A 284 -1.86 1.86 -22.03
CA GLY A 284 -2.66 3.08 -21.93
C GLY A 284 -3.13 3.39 -20.49
N LYS A 285 -2.93 2.48 -19.55
CA LYS A 285 -3.34 2.63 -18.14
C LYS A 285 -2.14 3.05 -17.29
N THR A 286 -2.15 4.28 -16.79
CA THR A 286 -1.04 4.88 -16.02
C THR A 286 -0.54 4.00 -14.87
N TYR A 287 -1.44 3.38 -14.10
CA TYR A 287 -1.05 2.52 -12.98
C TYR A 287 -0.31 1.23 -13.38
N VAL A 288 -0.57 0.69 -14.59
CA VAL A 288 0.18 -0.46 -15.12
C VAL A 288 1.61 -0.02 -15.48
N CYS A 289 1.74 1.13 -16.13
CA CYS A 289 3.05 1.71 -16.45
C CYS A 289 3.85 2.03 -15.18
N ASN A 290 3.21 2.61 -14.15
CA ASN A 290 3.85 2.89 -12.86
C ASN A 290 4.43 1.63 -12.21
N ALA A 291 3.67 0.54 -12.19
CA ALA A 291 4.13 -0.73 -11.63
C ALA A 291 5.28 -1.35 -12.46
N LEU A 292 5.23 -1.23 -13.79
CA LEU A 292 6.31 -1.69 -14.68
C LEU A 292 7.59 -0.87 -14.51
N MET A 293 7.48 0.46 -14.40
CA MET A 293 8.61 1.35 -14.15
C MET A 293 9.29 1.03 -12.82
N GLU A 294 8.50 0.82 -11.75
CA GLU A 294 9.04 0.42 -10.45
C GLU A 294 9.76 -0.93 -10.53
N MET A 295 9.17 -1.91 -11.21
CA MET A 295 9.79 -3.22 -11.43
C MET A 295 11.13 -3.09 -12.18
N TYR A 296 11.17 -2.37 -13.31
CA TYR A 296 12.40 -2.16 -14.06
C TYR A 296 13.47 -1.44 -13.25
N ALA A 297 13.10 -0.39 -12.51
CA ALA A 297 14.04 0.34 -11.65
C ALA A 297 14.62 -0.56 -10.56
N LYS A 298 13.80 -1.40 -9.92
CA LYS A 298 14.24 -2.35 -8.88
C LYS A 298 15.08 -3.51 -9.44
N CYS A 299 14.80 -3.96 -10.66
CA CYS A 299 15.60 -4.97 -11.36
C CYS A 299 16.91 -4.41 -11.97
N GLY A 300 17.31 -3.18 -11.64
CA GLY A 300 18.57 -2.61 -12.13
C GLY A 300 18.49 -1.94 -13.52
N CYS A 301 17.33 -1.97 -14.19
CA CYS A 301 17.16 -1.50 -15.58
C CYS A 301 16.48 -0.12 -15.66
N ILE A 302 17.09 0.89 -15.04
CA ILE A 302 16.51 2.25 -14.95
C ILE A 302 16.26 2.90 -16.33
N ASP A 303 17.07 2.59 -17.34
CA ASP A 303 16.87 3.12 -18.69
C ASP A 303 15.59 2.61 -19.36
N GLN A 304 15.21 1.35 -19.10
CA GLN A 304 13.94 0.80 -19.61
C GLN A 304 12.75 1.45 -18.90
N ALA A 305 12.89 1.76 -17.61
CA ALA A 305 11.89 2.51 -16.86
C ALA A 305 11.73 3.95 -17.41
N LEU A 306 12.84 4.63 -17.73
CA LEU A 306 12.83 5.96 -18.36
C LEU A 306 12.18 5.94 -19.75
N GLN A 307 12.51 4.96 -20.59
CA GLN A 307 11.89 4.83 -21.92
C GLN A 307 10.37 4.64 -21.82
N LEU A 308 9.91 3.85 -20.85
CA LEU A 308 8.48 3.68 -20.58
C LEU A 308 7.87 5.00 -20.11
N PHE A 309 8.51 5.70 -19.17
CA PHE A 309 8.06 7.00 -18.67
C PHE A 309 7.88 8.01 -19.80
N ASP A 310 8.88 8.17 -20.67
CA ASP A 310 8.86 9.11 -21.77
C ASP A 310 7.72 8.80 -22.76
N GLY A 311 7.43 7.51 -22.98
CA GLY A 311 6.33 7.04 -23.83
C GLY A 311 4.91 7.23 -23.26
N MET A 312 4.75 7.61 -21.99
CA MET A 312 3.43 7.81 -21.38
C MET A 312 2.77 9.12 -21.83
N ALA A 313 1.53 9.01 -22.35
CA ALA A 313 0.72 10.16 -22.75
C ALA A 313 0.24 11.01 -21.56
N GLU A 314 -0.14 10.35 -20.47
CA GLU A 314 -0.50 10.99 -19.20
C GLU A 314 0.36 10.44 -18.08
N LYS A 315 0.94 11.34 -17.30
CA LYS A 315 1.79 11.05 -16.15
C LYS A 315 1.12 11.60 -14.91
N ASP A 316 0.90 10.76 -13.92
CA ASP A 316 0.37 11.16 -12.61
C ASP A 316 1.51 11.39 -11.60
N VAL A 317 1.17 11.81 -10.39
CA VAL A 317 2.17 12.08 -9.34
C VAL A 317 3.02 10.85 -9.03
N ILE A 318 2.42 9.66 -9.14
CA ILE A 318 3.10 8.38 -8.92
C ILE A 318 4.16 8.17 -10.01
N SER A 319 3.80 8.39 -11.29
CA SER A 319 4.71 8.28 -12.44
C SER A 319 6.00 9.08 -12.21
N TRP A 320 5.85 10.36 -11.85
CA TRP A 320 6.98 11.26 -11.58
C TRP A 320 7.77 10.83 -10.35
N SER A 321 7.09 10.51 -9.24
CA SER A 321 7.78 10.11 -7.99
C SER A 321 8.56 8.81 -8.15
N THR A 322 8.02 7.82 -8.88
CA THR A 322 8.69 6.54 -9.13
C THR A 322 9.96 6.76 -9.94
N MET A 323 9.94 7.61 -10.96
CA MET A 323 11.14 7.86 -11.76
C MET A 323 12.18 8.71 -11.04
N ILE A 324 11.77 9.75 -10.30
CA ILE A 324 12.71 10.57 -9.51
C ILE A 324 13.40 9.70 -8.45
N GLY A 325 12.63 8.89 -7.70
CA GLY A 325 13.18 7.98 -6.70
C GLY A 325 14.04 6.86 -7.32
N GLY A 326 13.62 6.30 -8.46
CA GLY A 326 14.38 5.31 -9.20
C GLY A 326 15.74 5.85 -9.67
N LEU A 327 15.77 7.03 -10.28
CA LEU A 327 17.02 7.70 -10.67
C LEU A 327 17.93 7.99 -9.47
N ALA A 328 17.36 8.42 -8.35
CA ALA A 328 18.10 8.67 -7.11
C ALA A 328 18.80 7.40 -6.59
N ALA A 329 18.07 6.27 -6.56
CA ALA A 329 18.60 4.97 -6.13
C ALA A 329 19.70 4.44 -7.05
N HIS A 330 19.68 4.83 -8.32
CA HIS A 330 20.68 4.48 -9.33
C HIS A 330 21.85 5.47 -9.43
N GLY A 331 21.96 6.42 -8.50
CA GLY A 331 23.04 7.42 -8.49
C GLY A 331 22.92 8.50 -9.58
N ARG A 332 21.83 8.52 -10.35
CA ARG A 332 21.57 9.50 -11.43
C ARG A 332 20.90 10.76 -10.90
N ALA A 333 21.45 11.32 -9.83
CA ALA A 333 20.83 12.43 -9.08
C ALA A 333 20.51 13.67 -9.93
N ARG A 334 21.41 14.05 -10.85
CA ARG A 334 21.18 15.20 -11.74
C ARG A 334 19.97 14.99 -12.66
N GLU A 335 19.70 13.75 -13.06
CA GLU A 335 18.51 13.43 -13.85
C GLU A 335 17.24 13.46 -13.01
N ALA A 336 17.30 12.99 -11.77
CA ALA A 336 16.20 13.09 -10.83
C ALA A 336 15.78 14.57 -10.61
N VAL A 337 16.76 15.45 -10.41
CA VAL A 337 16.55 16.90 -10.29
C VAL A 337 15.97 17.49 -11.58
N ARG A 338 16.49 17.10 -12.76
CA ARG A 338 15.96 17.55 -14.05
C ARG A 338 14.49 17.14 -14.25
N LEU A 339 14.13 15.90 -13.94
CA LEU A 339 12.74 15.44 -14.02
C LEU A 339 11.83 16.19 -13.05
N PHE A 340 12.30 16.52 -11.85
CA PHE A 340 11.52 17.35 -10.93
C PHE A 340 11.25 18.75 -11.50
N VAL A 341 12.27 19.40 -12.04
CA VAL A 341 12.10 20.72 -12.69
C VAL A 341 11.15 20.64 -13.90
N GLU A 342 11.17 19.53 -14.65
CA GLU A 342 10.22 19.30 -15.73
C GLU A 342 8.78 19.12 -15.22
N MET A 343 8.59 18.34 -14.16
CA MET A 343 7.30 18.18 -13.48
C MET A 343 6.73 19.54 -13.06
N GLU A 344 7.56 20.41 -12.49
CA GLU A 344 7.16 21.77 -12.11
C GLU A 344 6.80 22.63 -13.32
N ARG A 345 7.61 22.59 -14.37
CA ARG A 345 7.42 23.36 -15.61
C ARG A 345 6.12 22.99 -16.30
N GLU A 346 5.76 21.71 -16.32
CA GLU A 346 4.48 21.26 -16.90
C GLU A 346 3.27 21.75 -16.10
N GLY A 347 3.40 21.89 -14.78
CA GLY A 347 2.38 22.45 -13.89
C GLY A 347 1.06 21.66 -13.79
N LYS A 348 0.93 20.54 -14.52
CA LYS A 348 -0.28 19.69 -14.53
C LYS A 348 -0.46 18.88 -13.25
N VAL A 349 0.65 18.48 -12.64
CA VAL A 349 0.70 17.58 -11.49
C VAL A 349 1.52 18.24 -10.40
N LYS A 350 1.01 18.25 -9.17
CA LYS A 350 1.74 18.78 -8.01
C LYS A 350 2.58 17.69 -7.35
N PRO A 351 3.82 17.98 -6.94
CA PRO A 351 4.63 17.09 -6.10
C PRO A 351 3.89 16.70 -4.81
N ASN A 352 4.21 15.52 -4.29
CA ASN A 352 3.79 15.07 -2.97
C ASN A 352 5.02 14.72 -2.11
N GLY A 353 4.81 14.29 -0.86
CA GLY A 353 5.92 13.92 0.04
C GLY A 353 6.84 12.83 -0.55
N ILE A 354 6.28 11.86 -1.27
CA ILE A 354 7.08 10.79 -1.92
C ILE A 354 8.02 11.37 -2.98
N THR A 355 7.54 12.35 -3.76
CA THR A 355 8.39 13.08 -4.73
C THR A 355 9.58 13.73 -4.03
N PHE A 356 9.37 14.39 -2.89
CA PHE A 356 10.42 15.06 -2.14
C PHE A 356 11.39 14.07 -1.46
N VAL A 357 10.92 12.92 -0.97
CA VAL A 357 11.82 11.86 -0.48
C VAL A 357 12.79 11.42 -1.58
N GLY A 358 12.29 11.18 -2.80
CA GLY A 358 13.13 10.83 -3.95
C GLY A 358 14.13 11.93 -4.31
N LEU A 359 13.69 13.19 -4.31
CA LEU A 359 14.54 14.34 -4.62
C LEU A 359 15.63 14.58 -3.56
N LEU A 360 15.28 14.52 -2.28
CA LEU A 360 16.22 14.68 -1.18
C LEU A 360 17.23 13.52 -1.14
N SER A 361 16.79 12.30 -1.44
CA SER A 361 17.69 11.15 -1.60
C SER A 361 18.68 11.36 -2.74
N ALA A 362 18.23 11.90 -3.88
CA ALA A 362 19.11 12.26 -4.99
C ALA A 362 20.14 13.31 -4.56
N CYS A 363 19.72 14.35 -3.85
CA CYS A 363 20.62 15.37 -3.31
C CYS A 363 21.63 14.77 -2.33
N SER A 364 21.20 13.89 -1.43
CA SER A 364 22.09 13.18 -0.50
C SER A 364 23.16 12.37 -1.23
N HIS A 365 22.75 11.58 -2.23
CA HIS A 365 23.65 10.72 -2.99
C HIS A 365 24.67 11.50 -3.83
N ALA A 366 24.30 12.67 -4.33
CA ALA A 366 25.20 13.53 -5.10
C ALA A 366 25.90 14.63 -4.29
N GLY A 367 25.69 14.69 -2.97
CA GLY A 367 26.29 15.73 -2.11
C GLY A 367 25.81 17.16 -2.43
N LEU A 368 24.61 17.32 -2.98
CA LEU A 368 24.04 18.62 -3.36
C LEU A 368 23.41 19.31 -2.13
N LEU A 369 24.24 19.70 -1.16
CA LEU A 369 23.79 20.21 0.14
C LEU A 369 22.83 21.39 0.04
N ASP A 370 23.22 22.45 -0.68
CA ASP A 370 22.41 23.68 -0.76
C ASP A 370 21.08 23.45 -1.48
N GLN A 371 21.08 22.65 -2.55
CA GLN A 371 19.85 22.30 -3.28
C GLN A 371 18.93 21.41 -2.44
N GLY A 372 19.49 20.44 -1.70
CA GLY A 372 18.71 19.57 -0.83
C GLY A 372 17.99 20.35 0.28
N LEU A 373 18.67 21.34 0.88
CA LEU A 373 18.07 22.22 1.88
C LEU A 373 17.01 23.14 1.25
N ASP A 374 17.27 23.74 0.08
CA ASP A 374 16.27 24.53 -0.66
C ASP A 374 15.00 23.72 -0.95
N TYR A 375 15.14 22.47 -1.41
CA TYR A 375 13.99 21.62 -1.67
C TYR A 375 13.23 21.23 -0.39
N PHE A 376 13.94 21.03 0.72
CA PHE A 376 13.32 20.75 2.01
C PHE A 376 12.47 21.93 2.50
N ASP A 377 12.96 23.16 2.37
CA ASP A 377 12.23 24.36 2.76
C ASP A 377 11.03 24.61 1.82
N ARG A 378 11.25 24.50 0.51
CA ARG A 378 10.19 24.65 -0.52
C ARG A 378 9.04 23.67 -0.32
N MET A 379 9.32 22.45 0.12
CA MET A 379 8.30 21.44 0.40
C MET A 379 7.22 21.97 1.34
N LYS A 380 7.63 22.70 2.39
CA LYS A 380 6.73 23.33 3.36
C LYS A 380 6.16 24.64 2.83
N ASP A 381 7.03 25.55 2.40
CA ASP A 381 6.66 26.94 2.12
C ASP A 381 5.83 27.11 0.85
N MET A 382 6.13 26.33 -0.19
CA MET A 382 5.48 26.44 -1.50
C MET A 382 4.35 25.42 -1.70
N TYR A 383 4.51 24.20 -1.18
CA TYR A 383 3.55 23.12 -1.41
C TYR A 383 2.69 22.77 -0.19
N GLY A 384 3.00 23.33 0.99
CA GLY A 384 2.25 23.04 2.21
C GLY A 384 2.32 21.58 2.64
N ILE A 385 3.43 20.89 2.30
CA ILE A 385 3.64 19.49 2.66
C ILE A 385 4.48 19.45 3.93
N GLU A 386 3.91 18.96 5.02
CA GLU A 386 4.63 18.84 6.28
C GLU A 386 5.69 17.72 6.23
N PRO A 387 6.94 17.97 6.66
CA PRO A 387 7.99 16.96 6.72
C PRO A 387 7.65 15.80 7.66
N GLY A 388 7.52 14.61 7.10
CA GLY A 388 7.53 13.34 7.85
C GLY A 388 8.94 12.80 8.12
N VAL A 389 9.04 11.76 8.94
CA VAL A 389 10.30 11.09 9.37
C VAL A 389 11.21 10.76 8.18
N GLU A 390 10.67 10.22 7.08
CA GLU A 390 11.45 9.86 5.89
C GLU A 390 12.14 11.07 5.22
N HIS A 391 11.55 12.27 5.27
CA HIS A 391 12.17 13.48 4.72
C HIS A 391 13.33 13.95 5.60
N TYR A 392 13.13 13.96 6.92
CA TYR A 392 14.20 14.27 7.87
C TYR A 392 15.36 13.27 7.74
N GLY A 393 15.09 11.99 7.55
CA GLY A 393 16.13 10.99 7.30
C GLY A 393 16.97 11.27 6.07
N CYS A 394 16.36 11.73 4.97
CA CYS A 394 17.11 12.14 3.78
C CYS A 394 18.01 13.36 4.06
N VAL A 395 17.53 14.33 4.83
CA VAL A 395 18.32 15.54 5.16
C VAL A 395 19.44 15.23 6.16
N VAL A 396 19.19 14.36 7.14
CA VAL A 396 20.22 13.88 8.07
C VAL A 396 21.31 13.12 7.31
N ASP A 397 20.94 12.24 6.38
CA ASP A 397 21.91 11.55 5.51
C ASP A 397 22.71 12.55 4.66
N LEU A 398 22.06 13.56 4.07
CA LEU A 398 22.72 14.61 3.29
C LEU A 398 23.73 15.43 4.12
N LEU A 399 23.33 15.89 5.31
CA LEU A 399 24.17 16.64 6.24
C LEU A 399 25.32 15.78 6.76
N GLY A 400 25.02 14.52 7.09
CA GLY A 400 25.98 13.54 7.56
C GLY A 400 27.07 13.24 6.52
N ARG A 401 26.69 12.94 5.27
CA ARG A 401 27.63 12.73 4.17
C ARG A 401 28.48 13.97 3.88
N SER A 402 27.90 15.16 4.04
CA SER A 402 28.58 16.45 3.88
C SER A 402 29.46 16.85 5.08
N GLY A 403 29.60 15.98 6.10
CA GLY A 403 30.44 16.20 7.28
C GLY A 403 29.89 17.22 8.28
N LYS A 404 28.62 17.62 8.14
CA LYS A 404 27.94 18.58 9.03
C LYS A 404 27.25 17.85 10.19
N ILE A 405 28.01 17.02 10.91
CA ILE A 405 27.49 16.12 11.96
C ILE A 405 26.71 16.89 13.04
N GLY A 406 27.24 18.01 13.55
CA GLY A 406 26.54 18.82 14.56
C GLY A 406 25.17 19.33 14.09
N ARG A 407 25.09 19.88 12.87
CA ARG A 407 23.80 20.32 12.29
C ARG A 407 22.83 19.17 12.08
N ALA A 408 23.34 17.98 11.73
CA ALA A 408 22.50 16.78 11.58
C ALA A 408 21.91 16.36 12.93
N LEU A 409 22.70 16.43 14.01
CA LEU A 409 22.24 16.13 15.36
C LEU A 409 21.22 17.16 15.85
N ASP A 410 21.45 18.45 15.63
CA ASP A 410 20.51 19.52 15.96
C ASP A 410 19.15 19.27 15.27
N LEU A 411 19.17 18.90 13.98
CA LEU A 411 17.96 18.58 13.22
C LEU A 411 17.18 17.39 13.80
N ILE A 412 17.88 16.37 14.31
CA ILE A 412 17.27 15.21 14.99
C ILE A 412 16.62 15.62 16.33
N HIS A 413 17.15 16.65 17.00
CA HIS A 413 16.56 17.16 18.23
C HIS A 413 15.36 18.08 17.98
N ASP A 414 15.38 18.85 16.91
CA ASP A 414 14.36 19.84 16.58
C ASP A 414 13.14 19.26 15.83
N MET A 415 13.24 18.01 15.33
CA MET A 415 12.15 17.40 14.57
C MET A 415 10.87 17.19 15.42
N PRO A 416 9.68 17.44 14.86
CA PRO A 416 8.40 17.33 15.58
C PRO A 416 7.93 15.88 15.79
N VAL A 417 8.65 14.92 15.22
CA VAL A 417 8.37 13.48 15.23
C VAL A 417 9.61 12.74 15.75
N PRO A 418 9.48 11.63 16.49
CA PRO A 418 10.66 10.91 16.99
C PRO A 418 11.46 10.29 15.83
N ALA A 419 12.79 10.35 15.93
CA ALA A 419 13.68 9.71 14.97
C ALA A 419 13.57 8.19 15.03
N ASP A 420 13.57 7.55 13.86
CA ASP A 420 13.52 6.09 13.71
C ASP A 420 14.93 5.47 13.58
N ALA A 421 14.97 4.14 13.47
CA ALA A 421 16.23 3.41 13.36
C ALA A 421 17.01 3.78 12.09
N LYS A 422 16.33 4.14 10.99
CA LYS A 422 17.00 4.55 9.74
C LYS A 422 17.78 5.85 9.94
N ILE A 423 17.17 6.85 10.59
CA ILE A 423 17.82 8.15 10.85
C ILE A 423 19.08 7.97 11.69
N TRP A 424 18.99 7.22 12.80
CA TRP A 424 20.15 6.95 13.65
C TRP A 424 21.20 6.07 12.95
N GLY A 425 20.78 5.17 12.05
CA GLY A 425 21.67 4.41 11.17
C GLY A 425 22.46 5.30 10.21
N SER A 426 21.79 6.24 9.54
CA SER A 426 22.42 7.26 8.68
C SER A 426 23.40 8.13 9.47
N MET A 427 23.01 8.55 10.68
CA MET A 427 23.86 9.32 11.58
C MET A 427 25.11 8.54 11.99
N LEU A 428 24.95 7.29 12.42
CA LEU A 428 26.06 6.42 12.80
C LEU A 428 27.02 6.17 11.63
N SER A 429 26.48 6.00 10.42
CA SER A 429 27.27 5.88 9.19
C SER A 429 28.11 7.13 8.95
N ALA A 430 27.50 8.31 9.02
CA ALA A 430 28.18 9.58 8.85
C ALA A 430 29.28 9.81 9.91
N CYS A 431 28.99 9.54 11.19
CA CYS A 431 29.97 9.66 12.27
C CYS A 431 31.18 8.75 12.06
N ARG A 432 30.98 7.53 11.54
CA ARG A 432 32.08 6.61 11.18
C ARG A 432 32.96 7.19 10.08
N SER A 433 32.35 7.73 9.03
CA SER A 433 33.06 8.29 7.88
C SER A 433 33.85 9.55 8.23
N HIS A 434 33.36 10.34 9.18
CA HIS A 434 33.97 11.62 9.59
C HIS A 434 34.72 11.56 10.93
N GLY A 435 34.80 10.39 11.57
CA GLY A 435 35.56 10.17 12.80
C GLY A 435 34.99 10.79 14.08
N ASP A 436 33.69 11.13 14.11
CA ASP A 436 33.02 11.65 15.32
C ASP A 436 32.59 10.50 16.24
N VAL A 437 33.49 10.13 17.15
CA VAL A 437 33.30 8.98 18.05
C VAL A 437 32.19 9.24 19.09
N ASP A 438 32.07 10.46 19.60
CA ASP A 438 31.12 10.78 20.67
C ASP A 438 29.68 10.70 20.15
N THR A 439 29.43 11.30 18.98
CA THR A 439 28.11 11.24 18.35
C THR A 439 27.81 9.84 17.81
N ALA A 440 28.82 9.07 17.39
CA ALA A 440 28.64 7.66 17.01
C ALA A 440 28.16 6.79 18.18
N VAL A 441 28.67 7.01 19.40
CA VAL A 441 28.20 6.30 20.60
C VAL A 441 26.72 6.59 20.84
N LEU A 442 26.34 7.87 20.83
CA LEU A 442 24.95 8.28 21.01
C LEU A 442 24.03 7.61 19.97
N ALA A 443 24.41 7.65 18.70
CA ALA A 443 23.60 7.05 17.63
C ALA A 443 23.46 5.53 17.80
N ALA A 444 24.54 4.84 18.16
CA ALA A 444 24.51 3.39 18.38
C ALA A 444 23.70 3.00 19.62
N GLU A 445 23.74 3.78 20.71
CA GLU A 445 22.89 3.56 21.89
C GLU A 445 21.40 3.73 21.54
N ARG A 446 21.04 4.77 20.77
CA ARG A 446 19.66 4.98 20.30
C ARG A 446 19.15 3.88 19.38
N LEU A 447 19.99 3.33 18.50
CA LEU A 447 19.63 2.17 17.67
C LEU A 447 19.29 0.95 18.51
N VAL A 448 20.06 0.68 19.56
CA VAL A 448 19.80 -0.44 20.48
C VAL A 448 18.54 -0.21 21.32
N GLU A 449 18.22 1.04 21.68
CA GLU A 449 16.95 1.37 22.35
C GLU A 449 15.73 1.13 21.44
N LEU A 450 15.83 1.49 20.17
CA LEU A 450 14.73 1.37 19.19
C LEU A 450 14.52 -0.08 18.73
N GLU A 451 15.61 -0.81 18.51
CA GLU A 451 15.60 -2.19 18.02
C GLU A 451 16.35 -3.07 19.01
N PRO A 452 15.78 -3.30 20.20
CA PRO A 452 16.47 -3.99 21.26
C PRO A 452 16.76 -5.43 20.92
N ASP A 453 16.05 -6.05 19.96
CA ASP A 453 16.27 -7.43 19.54
C ASP A 453 17.28 -7.57 18.40
N ASP A 454 17.69 -6.46 17.75
CA ASP A 454 18.68 -6.50 16.68
C ASP A 454 20.10 -6.65 17.25
N VAL A 455 20.66 -7.83 17.06
CA VAL A 455 22.04 -8.15 17.47
C VAL A 455 23.06 -7.42 16.60
N GLY A 456 22.72 -7.05 15.36
CA GLY A 456 23.56 -6.23 14.48
C GLY A 456 23.88 -4.88 15.11
N ASN A 457 22.86 -4.20 15.65
CA ASN A 457 23.02 -2.94 16.37
C ASN A 457 23.91 -3.08 17.61
N LEU A 458 23.79 -4.18 18.37
CA LEU A 458 24.68 -4.47 19.51
C LEU A 458 26.14 -4.70 19.09
N VAL A 459 26.37 -5.40 17.98
CA VAL A 459 27.72 -5.61 17.43
C VAL A 459 28.31 -4.28 16.97
N MET A 460 27.53 -3.44 16.29
CA MET A 460 27.96 -2.10 15.89
C MET A 460 28.31 -1.24 17.11
N LEU A 461 27.49 -1.24 18.16
CA LEU A 461 27.76 -0.53 19.41
C LEU A 461 29.08 -0.99 20.07
N ALA A 462 29.33 -2.31 20.13
CA ALA A 462 30.58 -2.83 20.67
C ALA A 462 31.82 -2.39 19.86
N ASN A 463 31.69 -2.29 18.53
CA ASN A 463 32.77 -1.80 17.67
C ASN A 463 33.02 -0.30 17.88
N VAL A 464 31.96 0.50 18.03
CA VAL A 464 32.06 1.94 18.33
C VAL A 464 32.72 2.16 19.70
N TYR A 465 32.33 1.41 20.74
CA TYR A 465 33.00 1.49 22.05
C TYR A 465 34.47 1.08 21.99
N ALA A 466 34.83 0.09 21.17
CA ALA A 466 36.23 -0.29 20.96
C ALA A 466 37.02 0.86 20.32
N ALA A 467 36.46 1.54 19.30
CA ALA A 467 37.04 2.74 18.70
C ALA A 467 37.19 3.89 19.72
N ALA A 468 36.22 4.03 20.63
CA ALA A 468 36.26 4.98 21.75
C ALA A 468 37.18 4.57 22.91
N ARG A 469 37.89 3.43 22.82
CA ARG A 469 38.72 2.84 23.88
C ARG A 469 37.98 2.56 25.20
N ARG A 470 36.65 2.39 25.13
CA ARG A 470 35.77 2.07 26.27
C ARG A 470 35.67 0.55 26.48
N TRP A 471 36.78 -0.11 26.83
CA TRP A 471 36.87 -1.58 26.91
C TRP A 471 35.92 -2.23 27.93
N GLY A 472 35.55 -1.51 29.00
CA GLY A 472 34.55 -1.97 29.97
C GLY A 472 33.16 -2.15 29.34
N ASP A 473 32.76 -1.20 28.50
CA ASP A 473 31.49 -1.24 27.79
C ASP A 473 31.50 -2.27 26.65
N VAL A 474 32.64 -2.45 25.97
CA VAL A 474 32.80 -3.56 25.00
C VAL A 474 32.55 -4.92 25.66
N ALA A 475 33.10 -5.13 26.86
CA ALA A 475 32.92 -6.38 27.59
C ALA A 475 31.46 -6.60 28.01
N SER A 476 30.76 -5.54 28.44
CA SER A 476 29.35 -5.60 28.83
C SER A 476 28.44 -5.88 27.63
N THR A 477 28.61 -5.18 26.50
CA THR A 477 27.83 -5.40 25.27
C THR A 477 28.08 -6.80 24.70
N ARG A 478 29.33 -7.28 24.66
CA ARG A 478 29.65 -8.65 24.20
C ARG A 478 29.06 -9.74 25.11
N LYS A 479 28.90 -9.47 26.41
CA LYS A 479 28.20 -10.38 27.33
C LYS A 479 26.70 -10.48 26.98
N VAL A 480 26.06 -9.35 26.66
CA VAL A 480 24.66 -9.32 26.20
C VAL A 480 24.50 -10.08 24.88
N ILE A 481 25.40 -9.87 23.91
CA ILE A 481 25.40 -10.61 22.64
C ILE A 481 25.46 -12.13 22.87
N ARG A 482 26.35 -12.60 23.77
CA ARG A 482 26.48 -14.04 24.08
C ARG A 482 25.28 -14.62 24.80
N SER A 483 24.57 -13.83 25.60
CA SER A 483 23.36 -14.27 26.30
C SER A 483 22.15 -14.46 25.38
N ARG A 484 22.20 -13.90 24.16
CA ARG A 484 21.16 -14.04 23.16
C ARG A 484 21.52 -15.17 22.20
N SER A 485 20.65 -16.17 22.09
CA SER A 485 20.85 -17.30 21.18
C SER A 485 20.87 -16.81 19.73
N MET A 486 22.00 -17.00 19.04
CA MET A 486 22.13 -16.65 17.62
C MET A 486 21.22 -17.52 16.76
N LYS A 487 20.30 -16.90 16.03
CA LYS A 487 19.98 -17.31 14.66
C LYS A 487 20.52 -16.20 13.78
N LYS A 488 21.73 -16.36 13.22
CA LYS A 488 22.10 -15.54 12.06
C LYS A 488 21.07 -15.86 10.99
N THR A 489 20.27 -14.89 10.58
CA THR A 489 19.58 -15.00 9.29
C THR A 489 20.67 -14.97 8.23
N PRO A 490 20.95 -16.09 7.54
CA PRO A 490 21.95 -16.08 6.49
C PRO A 490 21.53 -15.05 5.44
N GLY A 491 22.48 -14.25 4.96
CA GLY A 491 22.22 -13.35 3.85
C GLY A 491 21.83 -14.19 2.63
N CYS A 492 20.74 -13.84 1.95
CA CYS A 492 20.34 -14.50 0.72
C CYS A 492 20.52 -13.54 -0.45
N SER A 493 20.92 -14.06 -1.60
CA SER A 493 20.90 -13.38 -2.88
C SER A 493 20.13 -14.23 -3.88
N LEU A 494 19.28 -13.60 -4.68
CA LEU A 494 18.46 -14.29 -5.66
C LEU A 494 18.93 -13.85 -7.04
N ILE A 495 19.23 -14.81 -7.92
CA ILE A 495 19.56 -14.54 -9.32
C ILE A 495 18.64 -15.36 -10.22
N GLU A 496 18.23 -14.79 -11.34
CA GLU A 496 17.51 -15.52 -12.38
C GLU A 496 18.51 -16.06 -13.41
N VAL A 497 18.56 -17.38 -13.59
CA VAL A 497 19.31 -18.06 -14.65
C VAL A 497 18.33 -18.92 -15.44
N ASP A 498 18.27 -18.73 -16.77
CA ASP A 498 17.40 -19.49 -17.68
C ASP A 498 15.91 -19.56 -17.26
N ASN A 499 15.36 -18.43 -16.78
CA ASN A 499 13.98 -18.29 -16.27
C ASN A 499 13.68 -19.03 -14.95
N VAL A 500 14.70 -19.49 -14.24
CA VAL A 500 14.59 -20.08 -12.91
C VAL A 500 15.22 -19.10 -11.91
N VAL A 501 14.43 -18.63 -10.96
CA VAL A 501 14.93 -17.84 -9.84
C VAL A 501 15.61 -18.79 -8.86
N GLN A 502 16.90 -18.58 -8.66
CA GLN A 502 17.73 -19.39 -7.79
C GLN A 502 18.17 -18.59 -6.58
N GLU A 503 17.97 -19.18 -5.41
CA GLU A 503 18.35 -18.62 -4.13
C GLU A 503 19.75 -19.09 -3.73
N PHE A 504 20.59 -18.15 -3.33
CA PHE A 504 21.94 -18.34 -2.81
C PHE A 504 21.95 -17.90 -1.36
N VAL A 505 22.00 -18.87 -0.45
CA VAL A 505 21.98 -18.62 1.00
C VAL A 505 23.41 -18.65 1.54
N ALA A 506 23.83 -17.58 2.22
CA ALA A 506 25.17 -17.46 2.78
C ALA A 506 25.42 -18.55 3.82
N GLY A 507 26.38 -19.44 3.52
CA GLY A 507 26.76 -20.56 4.38
C GLY A 507 26.11 -21.89 4.03
N GLU A 508 25.26 -21.97 3.00
CA GLU A 508 24.90 -23.25 2.38
C GLU A 508 25.96 -23.68 1.35
N ASP A 509 26.28 -24.97 1.32
CA ASP A 509 27.10 -25.54 0.25
C ASP A 509 26.34 -25.43 -1.07
N LEU A 510 26.93 -24.72 -2.03
CA LEU A 510 26.41 -24.61 -3.39
C LEU A 510 26.18 -26.00 -3.98
N LYS A 511 25.05 -26.18 -4.70
CA LYS A 511 24.76 -27.44 -5.40
C LYS A 511 25.97 -27.84 -6.28
N PRO A 512 26.27 -29.15 -6.43
CA PRO A 512 27.46 -29.63 -7.16
C PRO A 512 27.62 -29.08 -8.59
N GLU A 513 26.53 -28.66 -9.22
CA GLU A 513 26.44 -28.05 -10.55
C GLU A 513 27.15 -26.68 -10.65
N PHE A 514 27.46 -26.02 -9.53
CA PHE A 514 28.10 -24.69 -9.47
C PHE A 514 29.59 -24.73 -9.10
N GLY A 515 30.25 -25.91 -9.11
CA GLY A 515 31.68 -26.02 -8.80
C GLY A 515 32.60 -25.16 -9.70
N ILE A 516 32.15 -24.84 -10.92
CA ILE A 516 32.84 -23.93 -11.85
C ILE A 516 32.86 -22.49 -11.31
N LEU A 517 31.82 -22.08 -10.57
CA LEU A 517 31.66 -20.72 -10.05
C LEU A 517 32.77 -20.37 -9.04
N PHE A 518 33.22 -21.33 -8.22
CA PHE A 518 34.36 -21.14 -7.33
C PHE A 518 35.65 -20.88 -8.09
N GLY A 519 35.90 -21.62 -9.18
CA GLY A 519 37.06 -21.35 -10.04
C GLY A 519 37.01 -19.95 -10.66
N VAL A 520 35.83 -19.49 -11.08
CA VAL A 520 35.66 -18.13 -11.63
C VAL A 520 35.82 -17.06 -10.54
N LEU A 521 35.27 -17.29 -9.34
CA LEU A 521 35.41 -16.38 -8.20
C LEU A 521 36.86 -16.28 -7.71
N ASP A 522 37.60 -17.39 -7.69
CA ASP A 522 39.02 -17.41 -7.36
C ASP A 522 39.84 -16.67 -8.43
N ILE A 523 39.50 -16.83 -9.72
CA ILE A 523 40.12 -16.05 -10.81
C ILE A 523 39.84 -14.55 -10.63
N LEU A 524 38.59 -14.16 -10.40
CA LEU A 524 38.22 -12.75 -10.18
C LEU A 524 38.87 -12.16 -8.92
N ALA A 525 38.95 -12.94 -7.84
CA ALA A 525 39.63 -12.54 -6.61
C ALA A 525 41.14 -12.38 -6.84
N SER A 526 41.76 -13.24 -7.64
CA SER A 526 43.17 -13.09 -8.02
C SER A 526 43.42 -11.88 -8.91
N GLN A 527 42.50 -11.56 -9.83
CA GLN A 527 42.61 -10.36 -10.68
C GLN A 527 42.41 -9.07 -9.89
N LEU A 528 41.48 -9.04 -8.93
CA LEU A 528 41.29 -7.90 -8.04
C LEU A 528 42.47 -7.70 -7.08
N ALA A 529 43.14 -8.79 -6.67
CA ALA A 529 44.35 -8.71 -5.85
C ALA A 529 45.57 -8.21 -6.65
N ASP A 530 45.64 -8.49 -7.95
CA ASP A 530 46.71 -7.99 -8.83
C ASP A 530 46.52 -6.50 -9.20
N GLU A 531 45.28 -6.00 -9.28
CA GLU A 531 45.02 -4.57 -9.56
C GLU A 531 45.31 -3.63 -8.37
N ASP A 532 45.26 -4.11 -7.12
CA ASP A 532 45.62 -3.32 -5.93
C ASP A 532 47.15 -3.16 -5.73
N VAL A 533 47.98 -3.84 -6.53
CA VAL A 533 49.45 -3.75 -6.44
C VAL A 533 50.03 -2.68 -7.38
N ASP A 534 49.28 -2.21 -8.39
CA ASP A 534 49.77 -1.24 -9.39
C ASP A 534 49.38 0.23 -9.12
N SER A 535 48.73 0.55 -7.98
CA SER A 535 48.40 1.95 -7.61
C SER A 535 49.14 2.51 -6.39
N CYS A 536 50.18 1.82 -5.90
CA CYS A 536 50.99 2.29 -4.76
C CYS A 536 52.46 2.48 -5.15
N ASP A 537 52.75 3.37 -6.10
CA ASP A 537 54.11 3.90 -6.29
C ASP A 537 54.06 5.43 -6.51
N SER A 538 54.03 6.17 -5.39
CA SER A 538 54.89 7.34 -5.16
C SER A 538 54.56 8.00 -3.82
N ASP A 539 55.61 8.18 -3.02
CA ASP A 539 55.75 9.13 -1.89
C ASP A 539 55.12 8.76 -0.52
N CYS A 540 55.92 8.10 0.32
CA CYS A 540 56.57 8.76 1.47
C CYS A 540 57.33 7.74 2.35
N VAL A 541 58.66 7.78 2.26
CA VAL A 541 59.61 7.22 3.23
C VAL A 541 59.57 8.06 4.51
N VAL A 542 59.28 7.47 5.68
CA VAL A 542 60.00 7.80 6.93
C VAL A 542 60.03 6.58 7.86
N ASP A 543 61.26 6.15 8.15
CA ASP A 543 61.66 5.24 9.23
C ASP A 543 61.07 5.58 10.61
N ALA A 544 60.70 4.53 11.37
CA ALA A 544 60.86 4.51 12.82
C ALA A 544 60.76 3.08 13.38
N GLN A 545 61.81 2.28 13.19
CA GLN A 545 62.17 1.27 14.19
C GLN A 545 63.00 1.96 15.28
N MET A 546 62.57 1.86 16.55
CA MET A 546 63.44 1.75 17.73
C MET A 546 62.63 1.69 19.02
N SER A 547 63.06 0.76 19.90
CA SER A 547 62.74 0.57 21.33
C SER A 547 61.36 -0.02 21.66
N GLY A 548 61.23 -1.04 22.52
CA GLY A 548 62.21 -1.78 23.31
C GLY A 548 61.50 -2.74 24.27
N HIS A 549 62.25 -3.79 24.64
CA HIS A 549 62.08 -4.74 25.75
C HIS A 549 60.86 -5.64 25.86
#